data_AF-A0A0U2T216-F1
#
_entry.id   AF-A0A0U2T216-F1
#
_cell.length_a   1.000
_cell.length_b   1.000
_cell.length_c   1.000
_cell.angle_alpha   90.00
_cell.angle_beta   90.00
_cell.angle_gamma   90.00
#
_symmetry.space_group_name_H-M   'P 1'
#
loop_
_entity.id
_entity.type
_entity.pdbx_description
1 polymer ?
#
loop_
_entity_poly.entity_id
_entity_poly.type
_entity_poly.pdbx_seq_one_letter_code
_entity_poly.pdbx_strand_id
1 'polypeptide(L)'
;FSADVAPIFICIGLINIPIIKFSVNWWNTLHQPSSISQFGTSIHISMPIPILLILTSFFRLSGIFFILETRQIILSFSSFSVKNQINLQSNNIKQVFFYINNRSNNST
;
A
#
# COMPACT_ATOMS: atom_id res chain seq x y z
N PHE A 1 -52.24 17.73 6.60
CA PHE A 1 -51.29 18.07 5.52
C PHE A 1 -52.10 18.74 4.43
N SER A 2 -51.95 20.05 4.25
CA SER A 2 -52.79 20.82 3.31
C SER A 2 -52.53 20.38 1.88
N ALA A 3 -53.60 20.07 1.14
CA ALA A 3 -53.54 19.64 -0.25
C ALA A 3 -52.95 20.73 -1.18
N ASP A 4 -52.92 21.99 -0.73
CA ASP A 4 -52.55 23.15 -1.55
C ASP A 4 -51.06 23.23 -1.88
N VAL A 5 -50.19 22.63 -1.06
CA VAL A 5 -48.73 22.63 -1.31
C VAL A 5 -48.27 21.47 -2.21
N ALA A 6 -49.04 20.37 -2.27
CA ALA A 6 -48.67 19.20 -3.07
C ALA A 6 -48.49 19.48 -4.57
N PRO A 7 -49.37 20.28 -5.24
CA PRO A 7 -49.20 20.63 -6.65
C PRO A 7 -47.90 21.38 -6.92
N ILE A 8 -47.50 22.29 -6.04
CA ILE A 8 -46.27 23.08 -6.20
C ILE A 8 -45.04 22.18 -6.17
N PHE A 9 -44.99 21.21 -5.25
CA PHE A 9 -43.87 20.26 -5.13
C PHE A 9 -43.81 19.32 -6.34
N ILE A 10 -44.96 18.91 -6.87
CA ILE A 10 -45.04 18.08 -8.08
C ILE A 10 -44.53 18.84 -9.30
N CYS A 11 -44.90 20.13 -9.46
CA CYS A 11 -44.39 20.99 -10.51
C CYS A 11 -42.86 21.20 -10.40
N ILE A 12 -42.35 21.49 -9.20
CA ILE A 12 -40.90 21.59 -8.96
C ILE A 12 -40.18 20.28 -9.29
N GLY A 13 -40.74 19.14 -8.88
CA GLY A 13 -40.17 17.81 -9.15
C GLY A 13 -40.09 17.50 -10.65
N LEU A 14 -41.12 17.85 -11.41
CA LEU A 14 -41.14 17.69 -12.87
C LEU A 14 -40.12 18.57 -13.58
N ILE A 15 -39.87 19.79 -13.10
CA ILE A 15 -38.84 20.70 -13.64
C ILE A 15 -37.42 20.20 -13.31
N ASN A 16 -37.23 19.55 -12.15
CA ASN A 16 -35.91 19.06 -11.75
C ASN A 16 -35.40 17.90 -12.63
N ILE A 17 -36.29 17.05 -13.14
CA ILE A 17 -35.89 15.91 -14.00
C ILE A 17 -35.13 16.35 -15.26
N PRO A 18 -35.63 17.29 -16.11
CA PRO A 18 -34.88 17.78 -17.26
C PRO A 18 -33.63 18.54 -16.84
N ILE A 19 -33.66 19.32 -15.74
CA ILE A 19 -32.46 20.00 -15.21
C ILE A 19 -31.34 18.98 -14.93
N ILE A 20 -31.65 17.88 -14.24
CA ILE A 20 -30.67 16.83 -13.92
C ILE A 20 -30.19 16.15 -15.20
N LYS A 21 -31.10 15.83 -16.13
CA LYS A 21 -30.76 15.18 -17.40
C LYS A 21 -29.81 16.03 -18.25
N PHE A 22 -30.10 17.33 -18.41
CA PHE A 22 -29.26 18.24 -19.17
C PHE A 22 -27.96 18.56 -18.44
N SER A 23 -27.98 18.66 -17.11
CA SER A 23 -26.77 18.84 -16.29
C SER A 23 -25.79 17.67 -16.46
N VAL A 24 -26.28 16.42 -16.45
CA VAL A 24 -25.44 15.24 -16.65
C VAL A 24 -24.90 15.18 -18.08
N ASN A 25 -25.75 15.45 -19.07
CA ASN A 25 -25.30 15.51 -20.47
C ASN A 25 -24.24 16.61 -20.68
N TRP A 26 -24.42 17.77 -20.06
CA TRP A 26 -23.49 18.89 -20.11
C TRP A 26 -22.15 18.55 -19.44
N TRP A 27 -22.19 17.91 -18.28
CA TRP A 27 -20.98 17.43 -17.58
C TRP A 27 -20.18 16.45 -18.44
N ASN A 28 -20.86 15.53 -19.12
CA ASN A 28 -20.25 14.56 -20.03
C ASN A 28 -19.62 15.20 -21.29
N THR A 29 -20.07 16.40 -21.68
CA THR A 29 -19.47 17.16 -22.79
C THR A 29 -18.34 18.10 -22.36
N LEU A 30 -18.33 18.55 -21.11
CA LEU A 30 -17.28 19.40 -20.55
C LEU A 30 -16.02 18.62 -20.21
N HIS A 31 -16.19 17.41 -19.66
CA HIS A 31 -15.06 16.53 -19.44
C HIS A 31 -14.53 16.05 -20.79
N GLN A 32 -13.22 16.20 -20.99
CA GLN A 32 -12.58 15.65 -22.16
C GLN A 32 -12.94 14.16 -22.29
N PRO A 33 -13.33 13.71 -23.49
CA PRO A 33 -13.63 12.30 -23.71
C PRO A 33 -12.42 11.46 -23.36
N SER A 34 -12.67 10.25 -22.85
CA SER A 34 -11.61 9.30 -22.47
C SER A 34 -10.62 9.18 -23.62
N SER A 35 -9.38 9.55 -23.34
CA SER A 35 -8.36 9.65 -24.39
C SER A 35 -7.87 8.25 -24.83
N ILE A 36 -8.15 7.22 -24.02
CA ILE A 36 -8.02 5.81 -24.36
C ILE A 36 -9.43 5.21 -24.55
N SER A 37 -9.72 4.66 -25.73
CA SER A 37 -10.98 3.98 -26.01
C SER A 37 -10.71 2.64 -26.70
N GLN A 38 -11.66 1.70 -26.60
CA GLN A 38 -11.53 0.35 -27.16
C GLN A 38 -11.43 0.32 -28.70
N PHE A 39 -11.76 1.43 -29.37
CA PHE A 39 -11.79 1.56 -30.83
C PHE A 39 -10.73 2.52 -31.39
N GLY A 40 -9.86 3.08 -30.54
CA GLY A 40 -8.78 3.96 -30.98
C GLY A 40 -8.31 4.94 -29.91
N THR A 41 -7.06 5.38 -30.05
CA THR A 41 -6.44 6.39 -29.18
C THR A 41 -6.50 7.75 -29.86
N SER A 42 -7.20 8.72 -29.25
CA SER A 42 -7.20 10.12 -29.73
C SER A 42 -5.98 10.91 -29.24
N ILE A 43 -5.07 10.23 -28.51
CA ILE A 43 -3.86 10.80 -27.91
C ILE A 43 -2.69 10.72 -28.91
N HIS A 44 -1.93 11.81 -29.02
CA HIS A 44 -0.67 11.82 -29.76
C HIS A 44 0.35 10.84 -29.14
N ILE A 45 1.03 10.04 -29.98
CA ILE A 45 1.93 8.93 -29.58
C ILE A 45 3.05 9.34 -28.60
N SER A 46 3.36 10.63 -28.49
CA SER A 46 4.37 11.17 -27.55
C SER A 46 3.94 11.20 -26.08
N MET A 47 2.64 11.07 -25.79
CA MET A 47 2.07 11.15 -24.43
C MET A 47 1.98 9.81 -23.67
N PRO A 48 1.71 8.63 -24.29
CA PRO A 48 1.73 7.36 -23.54
C PRO A 48 3.13 6.93 -23.10
N ILE A 49 4.18 7.38 -23.79
CA ILE A 49 5.59 7.07 -23.47
C ILE A 49 5.95 7.48 -22.03
N PRO A 50 5.77 8.75 -21.59
CA PRO A 50 6.06 9.14 -20.21
C PRO A 50 5.19 8.41 -19.18
N ILE A 51 3.93 8.12 -19.50
CA ILE A 51 3.02 7.34 -18.63
C ILE A 51 3.60 5.94 -18.37
N LEU A 52 3.99 5.22 -19.43
CA LEU A 52 4.54 3.87 -19.31
C LEU A 52 5.90 3.88 -18.62
N LEU A 53 6.71 4.92 -18.85
CA LEU A 53 8.03 5.06 -18.23
C LEU A 53 7.95 5.31 -16.72
N ILE A 54 6.99 6.14 -16.27
CA ILE A 54 6.75 6.36 -14.84
C ILE A 54 6.12 5.13 -14.19
N LEU A 55 5.16 4.48 -14.86
CA LEU A 55 4.52 3.26 -14.37
C LEU A 55 5.54 2.13 -14.15
N THR A 56 6.40 1.89 -15.15
CA THR A 56 7.47 0.88 -15.05
C THR A 56 8.51 1.25 -13.99
N SER A 57 8.86 2.54 -13.86
CA SER A 57 9.78 3.00 -12.82
C SER A 57 9.21 2.82 -11.41
N PHE A 58 7.91 3.06 -11.22
CA PHE A 58 7.22 2.83 -9.96
C PHE A 58 7.26 1.34 -9.56
N PHE A 59 6.96 0.42 -10.48
CA PHE A 59 7.04 -1.02 -10.20
C PHE A 59 8.48 -1.46 -9.87
N ARG A 60 9.48 -0.95 -10.60
CA ARG A 60 10.88 -1.25 -10.32
C ARG A 60 11.28 -0.76 -8.93
N LEU A 61 10.91 0.47 -8.57
CA LEU A 61 11.20 1.04 -7.26
C LEU A 61 10.52 0.25 -6.14
N SER A 62 9.23 -0.08 -6.30
CA SER A 62 8.50 -0.94 -5.37
C SER A 62 9.16 -2.31 -5.21
N GLY A 63 9.64 -2.91 -6.31
CA GLY A 63 10.37 -4.17 -6.27
C GLY A 63 11.69 -4.08 -5.49
N ILE A 64 12.45 -2.99 -5.66
CA ILE A 64 13.68 -2.73 -4.90
C ILE A 64 13.37 -2.60 -3.41
N PHE A 65 12.38 -1.79 -3.03
CA PHE A 65 11.97 -1.66 -1.63
C PHE A 65 11.56 -3.00 -1.03
N PHE A 66 10.79 -3.80 -1.76
CA PHE A 66 10.41 -5.15 -1.31
C PHE A 66 11.63 -6.06 -1.08
N ILE A 67 12.61 -6.04 -1.98
CA ILE A 67 13.85 -6.83 -1.82
C ILE A 67 14.68 -6.32 -0.63
N LEU A 68 14.73 -5.01 -0.40
CA LEU A 68 15.44 -4.44 0.74
C LEU A 68 14.78 -4.85 2.07
N GLU A 69 13.46 -4.75 2.17
CA GLU A 69 12.71 -5.17 3.36
C GLU A 69 12.90 -6.66 3.66
N THR A 70 12.79 -7.52 2.63
CA THR A 70 13.02 -8.97 2.80
C THR A 70 14.45 -9.26 3.28
N ARG A 71 15.46 -8.56 2.76
CA ARG A 71 16.84 -8.68 3.25
C ARG A 71 17.00 -8.26 4.70
N GLN A 72 16.35 -7.18 5.14
CA GLN A 72 16.39 -6.74 6.53
C GLN A 72 15.80 -7.79 7.47
N ILE A 73 14.66 -8.38 7.09
CA ILE A 73 14.01 -9.45 7.86
C ILE A 73 14.96 -10.65 8.00
N ILE A 74 15.60 -11.09 6.91
CA ILE A 74 16.52 -12.23 6.91
C ILE A 74 17.75 -11.95 7.79
N LEU A 75 18.36 -10.77 7.67
CA LEU A 75 19.50 -10.38 8.49
C LEU A 75 19.14 -10.34 9.98
N SER A 76 17.96 -9.83 10.33
CA SER A 76 17.47 -9.79 11.70
C SER A 76 17.31 -11.20 12.28
N PHE A 77 16.79 -12.13 11.48
CA PHE A 77 16.61 -13.52 11.87
C PHE A 77 17.94 -14.25 12.08
N SER A 78 18.88 -14.10 11.14
CA SER A 78 20.22 -14.68 11.26
C SER A 78 20.97 -14.12 12.48
N SER A 79 20.91 -12.81 12.72
CA SER A 79 21.54 -12.17 13.87
C SER A 79 20.98 -12.68 15.20
N PHE A 80 19.64 -12.83 15.28
CA PHE A 80 18.98 -13.40 16.45
C PHE A 80 19.43 -14.84 16.74
N SER A 81 19.47 -15.68 15.71
CA SER A 81 19.92 -17.07 15.83
C SER A 81 21.37 -17.15 16.35
N VAL A 82 22.29 -16.39 15.74
CA VAL A 82 23.70 -16.34 16.15
C VAL A 82 23.85 -15.84 17.58
N LYS A 83 23.12 -14.77 17.95
CA LYS A 83 23.18 -14.22 19.31
C LYS A 83 22.66 -15.21 20.35
N ASN A 84 21.64 -16.00 20.03
CA ASN A 84 21.13 -17.06 20.90
C ASN A 84 22.17 -18.18 21.11
N GLN A 85 22.84 -18.62 20.04
CA GLN A 85 23.92 -19.62 20.14
C GLN A 85 25.09 -19.14 21.01
N ILE A 86 25.54 -17.88 20.81
CA ILE A 86 26.61 -17.28 21.61
C ILE A 86 26.21 -17.18 23.08
N ASN A 87 24.96 -16.79 23.37
CA ASN A 87 24.46 -16.71 24.74
C ASN A 87 24.49 -18.08 25.43
N LEU A 88 24.00 -19.13 24.77
CA LEU A 88 24.03 -20.52 25.28
C LEU A 88 25.46 -20.98 25.56
N GLN A 89 26.38 -20.77 24.61
CA GLN A 89 27.80 -21.11 24.77
C GLN A 89 28.41 -20.38 25.98
N SER A 90 28.13 -19.08 26.11
CA SER A 90 28.64 -18.27 27.23
C SER A 90 28.09 -18.72 28.58
N ASN A 91 26.81 -19.11 28.65
CA ASN A 91 26.19 -19.60 29.87
C ASN A 91 26.78 -20.96 30.27
N ASN A 92 26.98 -21.87 29.31
CA ASN A 92 27.63 -23.15 29.56
C ASN A 92 29.06 -22.97 30.10
N ILE A 93 29.86 -22.08 29.49
CA ILE A 93 31.22 -21.77 29.96
C ILE A 93 31.18 -21.22 31.38
N LYS A 94 30.26 -20.29 31.69
CA LYS A 94 30.09 -19.74 33.05
C LYS A 94 29.72 -20.81 34.07
N GLN A 95 28.85 -21.77 33.71
CA GLN A 95 28.49 -22.88 34.59
C GLN A 95 29.66 -23.83 34.84
N VAL A 96 30.44 -24.17 33.80
CA VAL A 96 31.64 -25.00 33.93
C VAL A 96 32.67 -24.30 34.82
N PHE A 97 32.92 -23.01 34.59
CA PHE A 97 33.84 -22.22 35.41
C PHE A 97 33.39 -22.16 36.87
N PHE A 98 32.09 -21.94 37.12
CA PHE A 98 31.52 -21.96 38.45
C PHE A 98 31.69 -23.32 39.14
N TYR A 99 31.42 -24.43 38.44
CA TYR A 99 31.60 -25.78 38.97
C TYR A 99 33.07 -26.07 39.33
N ILE A 100 34.03 -25.70 38.47
CA ILE A 100 35.46 -25.87 38.72
C ILE A 100 35.89 -25.06 39.95
N ASN A 101 35.47 -23.80 40.04
CA ASN A 101 35.82 -22.95 41.17
C ASN A 101 35.24 -23.49 42.49
N ASN A 102 33.99 -23.95 42.47
CA ASN A 102 33.35 -24.52 43.65
C ASN A 102 33.96 -25.88 44.06
N ARG A 103 34.38 -26.70 43.08
CA ARG A 103 35.13 -27.95 43.30
C ARG A 103 36.46 -27.67 44.00
N SER A 104 37.19 -26.65 43.55
CA SER A 104 38.48 -26.25 44.13
C SER A 104 38.35 -25.86 45.60
N ASN A 105 37.32 -25.09 45.95
CA ASN A 105 37.11 -24.61 47.32
C ASN A 105 36.69 -25.71 48.31
N ASN A 106 36.05 -26.79 47.85
CA ASN A 106 35.63 -27.91 48.71
C ASN A 106 36.73 -28.98 48.90
N SER A 107 37.85 -28.89 48.18
CA SER A 107 38.99 -29.80 48.29
C SER A 107 40.13 -29.30 49.19
N THR A 108 39.96 -28.12 49.79
CA THR A 108 40.88 -27.50 50.76
C THR A 108 40.18 -27.34 52.10
#